data_AF-A0A3N0DAM9-F1
#
_entry.id   AF-A0A3N0DAM9-F1
#
_cell.length_a   1.000
_cell.length_b   1.000
_cell.length_c   1.000
_cell.angle_alpha   90.00
_cell.angle_beta   90.00
_cell.angle_gamma   90.00
#
_symmetry.space_group_name_H-M   'P 1'
#
loop_
_entity.id
_entity.type
_entity.pdbx_description
1 polymer ?
#
loop_
_entity_poly.entity_id
_entity_poly.type
_entity_poly.pdbx_seq_one_letter_code
_entity_poly.pdbx_strand_id
1 'polypeptide(L)'
;MSGKGRYAAEVLEDSRPVRRGDRYTDDHERNRVNPRTLLRRFGLLTGIGILATLPLSPAGAALPAPSAAAPHATAPTLVTGPEGRQSNAKCPAGTTVMGGGYQATRFSRANGGSVYDYLTANGPVAADNAWHAGMLRDTSTVVAYALCAPNEQGYRIATGTSARQSDATCPSGTRVIGGGYGIQTFVHARGGTIYDYATANGPVAADNAWRARMHHGNGRITATAVCAPESLGYRIATGPSAHQSDATCPSGTRVIGGGYGIQTFVHARGGTLYDSLTANGPVAADNAWRARMLHDSGRVIALAVCAPESLGYRIATGPSARDSQAACPAGTRVAGGGYGVQWFVRANGGEIYDYPVINGPTPGATAWRVHMLHDSGRVIALAVCAPTG
;
A
#
# COMPACT_ATOMS: atom_id res chain seq x y z
N MET A 1 -16.20 39.59 12.24
CA MET A 1 -16.34 38.12 12.26
C MET A 1 -15.94 37.56 10.91
N SER A 2 -14.68 37.21 10.74
CA SER A 2 -14.16 36.50 9.57
C SER A 2 -12.96 35.68 10.03
N GLY A 3 -13.07 34.37 9.93
CA GLY A 3 -12.02 33.42 10.27
C GLY A 3 -12.31 32.13 9.50
N LYS A 4 -11.67 31.98 8.34
CA LYS A 4 -11.65 30.71 7.59
C LYS A 4 -10.19 30.29 7.41
N GLY A 5 -9.93 29.05 7.86
CA GLY A 5 -8.63 28.44 7.99
C GLY A 5 -7.86 28.30 6.68
N ARG A 6 -6.57 28.61 6.78
CA ARG A 6 -5.52 28.24 5.83
C ARG A 6 -4.55 27.33 6.57
N TYR A 7 -4.75 26.02 6.50
CA TYR A 7 -3.78 25.02 6.99
C TYR A 7 -4.01 23.72 6.21
N ALA A 8 -3.50 23.64 4.97
CA ALA A 8 -3.29 22.36 4.26
C ALA A 8 -2.57 22.49 2.91
N ALA A 9 -2.54 23.68 2.28
CA ALA A 9 -2.06 23.81 0.89
C ALA A 9 -0.57 24.20 0.74
N GLU A 10 0.15 24.54 1.82
CA GLU A 10 1.46 25.20 1.72
C GLU A 10 2.70 24.30 1.92
N VAL A 11 2.53 22.98 2.06
CA VAL A 11 3.67 22.08 2.41
C VAL A 11 4.38 21.48 1.17
N LEU A 12 3.98 21.83 -0.06
CA LEU A 12 4.48 21.16 -1.28
C LEU A 12 5.31 22.05 -2.24
N GLU A 13 5.59 23.31 -1.93
CA GLU A 13 6.18 24.25 -2.91
C GLU A 13 7.61 24.75 -2.65
N ASP A 14 8.31 24.39 -1.58
CA ASP A 14 9.68 24.89 -1.37
C ASP A 14 10.75 23.83 -1.65
N SER A 15 11.29 23.87 -2.87
CA SER A 15 12.50 23.15 -3.27
C SER A 15 13.41 24.08 -4.08
N ARG A 16 13.94 25.11 -3.41
CA ARG A 16 15.09 25.86 -3.93
C ARG A 16 16.39 25.12 -3.59
N PRO A 17 17.39 25.11 -4.50
CA PRO A 17 18.64 24.38 -4.29
C PRO A 17 19.52 25.07 -3.25
N VAL A 18 19.80 24.38 -2.13
CA VAL A 18 20.76 24.85 -1.13
C VAL A 18 22.20 24.58 -1.61
N ARG A 19 23.01 25.63 -1.56
CA ARG A 19 24.43 25.62 -1.91
C ARG A 19 25.25 24.77 -0.94
N ARG A 20 26.19 24.05 -1.54
CA ARG A 20 27.18 23.12 -0.97
C ARG A 20 28.16 23.81 -0.02
N GLY A 21 28.36 23.24 1.15
CA GLY A 21 29.49 23.51 2.03
C GLY A 21 29.22 22.95 3.42
N ASP A 22 29.75 21.76 3.71
CA ASP A 22 30.61 21.53 4.89
C ASP A 22 30.96 20.06 5.10
N ARG A 23 32.20 19.87 5.58
CA ARG A 23 32.84 18.59 5.89
C ARG A 23 32.16 17.96 7.11
N TYR A 24 31.85 16.68 7.03
CA TYR A 24 31.43 15.89 8.19
C TYR A 24 32.57 14.94 8.58
N THR A 25 33.07 15.11 9.81
CA THR A 25 34.00 14.21 10.49
C THR A 25 33.22 13.13 11.22
N ASP A 26 33.71 11.88 11.10
CA ASP A 26 33.28 10.71 11.86
C ASP A 26 33.46 10.95 13.36
N ASP A 27 32.43 10.67 14.16
CA ASP A 27 32.59 10.33 15.58
C ASP A 27 31.68 9.15 15.92
N HIS A 28 32.34 8.01 16.15
CA HIS A 28 31.76 6.81 16.74
C HIS A 28 31.97 6.85 18.26
N GLU A 29 30.91 7.15 19.03
CA GLU A 29 30.90 6.85 20.47
C GLU A 29 29.63 6.11 20.93
N ARG A 30 29.86 4.83 21.20
CA ARG A 30 29.44 4.03 22.38
C ARG A 30 28.25 4.56 23.18
N ASN A 31 27.16 3.79 23.17
CA ASN A 31 26.24 3.74 24.30
C ASN A 31 26.00 2.30 24.77
N ARG A 32 26.62 1.96 25.90
CA ARG A 32 26.35 0.76 26.71
C ARG A 32 25.11 1.04 27.57
N VAL A 33 24.04 0.26 27.38
CA VAL A 33 22.89 0.27 28.29
C VAL A 33 23.06 -0.83 29.33
N ASN A 34 22.95 -0.45 30.60
CA ASN A 34 23.11 -1.27 31.79
C ASN A 34 21.71 -1.75 32.27
N PRO A 35 21.43 -3.05 32.46
CA PRO A 35 20.10 -3.51 32.84
C PRO A 35 20.03 -3.84 34.33
N ARG A 36 19.54 -2.92 35.17
CA ARG A 36 19.15 -3.23 36.57
C ARG A 36 18.04 -2.32 37.04
N THR A 37 16.81 -2.85 37.14
CA THR A 37 15.94 -2.76 38.33
C THR A 37 14.60 -3.47 38.07
N LEU A 38 14.58 -4.76 38.39
CA LEU A 38 13.37 -5.51 38.74
C LEU A 38 13.19 -5.39 40.25
N LEU A 39 12.08 -4.84 40.73
CA LEU A 39 11.52 -5.18 42.05
C LEU A 39 10.11 -4.58 42.26
N ARG A 40 9.19 -5.51 42.53
CA ARG A 40 8.06 -5.44 43.47
C ARG A 40 7.05 -4.29 43.32
N ARG A 41 5.79 -4.70 43.14
CA ARG A 41 4.78 -4.64 44.23
C ARG A 41 3.59 -5.53 43.89
N PHE A 42 3.41 -6.58 44.69
CA PHE A 42 2.14 -7.26 44.89
C PHE A 42 1.28 -6.38 45.81
N GLY A 43 0.03 -6.17 45.41
CA GLY A 43 -1.01 -5.56 46.24
C GLY A 43 -2.31 -6.33 46.04
N LEU A 44 -2.65 -7.14 47.05
CA LEU A 44 -3.99 -7.68 47.31
C LEU A 44 -5.02 -6.55 47.47
N LEU A 45 -6.30 -6.84 47.20
CA LEU A 45 -7.52 -6.50 47.97
C LEU A 45 -8.74 -6.94 47.11
N THR A 46 -9.41 -8.07 47.39
CA THR A 46 -10.63 -8.21 48.21
C THR A 46 -11.73 -7.19 47.93
N GLY A 47 -12.95 -7.66 47.61
CA GLY A 47 -14.14 -7.01 48.15
C GLY A 47 -15.44 -7.13 47.37
N ILE A 48 -16.32 -8.00 47.87
CA ILE A 48 -17.76 -7.76 48.10
C ILE A 48 -18.69 -7.84 46.88
N GLY A 49 -19.50 -8.90 46.90
CA GLY A 49 -20.68 -9.05 46.07
C GLY A 49 -21.86 -8.22 46.56
N ILE A 50 -22.72 -7.85 45.62
CA ILE A 50 -24.07 -7.36 45.85
C ILE A 50 -24.97 -8.18 44.94
N LEU A 51 -25.77 -9.08 45.53
CA LEU A 51 -26.94 -9.68 44.90
C LEU A 51 -28.05 -8.62 44.89
N ALA A 52 -28.35 -8.05 43.73
CA ALA A 52 -29.54 -7.24 43.52
C ALA A 52 -30.62 -8.11 42.85
N THR A 53 -31.70 -8.35 43.57
CA THR A 53 -32.94 -8.94 43.08
C THR A 53 -33.68 -7.92 42.21
N LEU A 54 -33.92 -8.26 40.93
CA LEU A 54 -34.73 -7.46 40.02
C LEU A 54 -36.13 -8.08 39.85
N PRO A 55 -37.22 -7.29 39.92
CA PRO A 55 -38.58 -7.76 39.66
C PRO A 55 -38.82 -7.99 38.17
N LEU A 56 -39.43 -9.13 37.84
CA LEU A 56 -39.98 -9.42 36.52
C LEU A 56 -41.18 -8.50 36.24
N SER A 57 -41.12 -7.76 35.14
CA SER A 57 -42.29 -7.15 34.49
C SER A 57 -42.41 -7.69 33.06
N PRO A 58 -43.54 -8.30 32.67
CA PRO A 58 -43.77 -8.72 31.29
C PRO A 58 -44.40 -7.56 30.51
N ALA A 59 -43.57 -6.69 29.95
CA ALA A 59 -44.02 -5.81 28.87
C ALA A 59 -43.68 -6.51 27.56
N GLY A 60 -44.71 -6.96 26.84
CA GLY A 60 -44.59 -7.48 25.48
C GLY A 60 -44.06 -6.39 24.55
N ALA A 61 -42.74 -6.27 24.47
CA ALA A 61 -42.08 -5.50 23.43
C ALA A 61 -42.25 -6.26 22.11
N ALA A 62 -42.96 -5.65 21.17
CA ALA A 62 -42.97 -6.10 19.79
C ALA A 62 -41.52 -6.30 19.33
N LEU A 63 -41.21 -7.51 18.85
CA LEU A 63 -39.88 -7.83 18.33
C LEU A 63 -39.54 -6.78 17.26
N PRO A 64 -38.42 -6.03 17.42
CA PRO A 64 -37.99 -5.12 16.37
C PRO A 64 -37.84 -5.92 15.08
N ALA A 65 -38.44 -5.42 14.00
CA ALA A 65 -38.29 -6.00 12.69
C ALA A 65 -36.80 -6.27 12.42
N PRO A 66 -36.43 -7.42 11.81
CA PRO A 66 -35.04 -7.76 11.57
C PRO A 66 -34.37 -6.58 10.86
N SER A 67 -33.47 -5.92 11.58
CA SER A 67 -32.64 -4.84 11.07
C SER A 67 -31.99 -5.38 9.81
N ALA A 68 -32.18 -4.69 8.68
CA ALA A 68 -31.56 -5.06 7.42
C ALA A 68 -30.10 -5.43 7.68
N ALA A 69 -29.69 -6.63 7.24
CA ALA A 69 -28.36 -7.14 7.49
C ALA A 69 -27.34 -6.07 7.10
N ALA A 70 -26.42 -5.76 8.01
CA ALA A 70 -25.40 -4.78 7.75
C ALA A 70 -24.65 -5.17 6.46
N PRO A 71 -24.33 -4.22 5.58
CA PRO A 71 -23.55 -4.53 4.39
C PRO A 71 -22.23 -5.19 4.83
N HIS A 72 -21.98 -6.40 4.34
CA HIS A 72 -20.71 -7.11 4.54
C HIS A 72 -19.87 -6.97 3.27
N ALA A 73 -18.55 -6.85 3.43
CA ALA A 73 -17.67 -7.00 2.29
C ALA A 73 -17.73 -8.45 1.81
N THR A 74 -17.89 -8.68 0.50
CA THR A 74 -17.79 -10.03 -0.07
C THR A 74 -16.38 -10.26 -0.58
N ALA A 75 -15.83 -11.44 -0.31
CA ALA A 75 -14.56 -11.89 -0.85
C ALA A 75 -14.54 -11.77 -2.38
N PRO A 76 -13.49 -11.17 -2.97
CA PRO A 76 -13.35 -11.12 -4.41
C PRO A 76 -12.98 -12.49 -4.97
N THR A 77 -13.30 -12.68 -6.24
CA THR A 77 -12.77 -13.78 -7.05
C THR A 77 -11.42 -13.38 -7.65
N LEU A 78 -10.51 -14.33 -7.78
CA LEU A 78 -9.20 -14.10 -8.38
C LEU A 78 -9.22 -14.48 -9.86
N VAL A 79 -8.76 -13.57 -10.72
CA VAL A 79 -8.43 -13.85 -12.12
C VAL A 79 -6.94 -13.61 -12.36
N THR A 80 -6.35 -14.48 -13.18
CA THR A 80 -4.95 -14.40 -13.61
C THR A 80 -4.89 -14.00 -15.08
N GLY A 81 -4.06 -13.02 -15.42
CA GLY A 81 -3.80 -12.61 -16.79
C GLY A 81 -2.79 -13.52 -17.48
N PRO A 82 -2.70 -13.48 -18.83
CA PRO A 82 -1.66 -14.20 -19.55
C PRO A 82 -0.27 -13.63 -19.24
N GLU A 83 0.76 -14.47 -19.25
CA GLU A 83 2.14 -14.01 -19.14
C GLU A 83 2.57 -13.24 -20.40
N GLY A 84 3.23 -12.10 -20.22
CA GLY A 84 3.83 -11.33 -21.30
C GLY A 84 4.54 -10.09 -20.79
N ARG A 85 5.10 -9.27 -21.68
CA ARG A 85 5.68 -7.97 -21.28
C ARG A 85 4.63 -7.05 -20.63
N GLN A 86 3.40 -7.19 -21.09
CA GLN A 86 2.20 -6.54 -20.60
C GLN A 86 1.18 -7.64 -20.33
N SER A 87 0.55 -7.61 -19.17
CA SER A 87 -0.43 -8.62 -18.74
C SER A 87 -1.70 -7.95 -18.25
N ASN A 88 -2.84 -8.48 -18.68
CA ASN A 88 -4.18 -7.99 -18.32
C ASN A 88 -4.99 -9.14 -17.72
N ALA A 89 -5.30 -9.08 -16.43
CA ALA A 89 -6.22 -9.99 -15.77
C ALA A 89 -7.64 -9.41 -15.84
N LYS A 90 -8.46 -9.89 -16.77
CA LYS A 90 -9.81 -9.36 -17.03
C LYS A 90 -10.84 -9.98 -16.10
N CYS A 91 -11.58 -9.16 -15.37
CA CYS A 91 -12.68 -9.65 -14.54
C CYS A 91 -13.83 -10.16 -15.41
N PRO A 92 -14.49 -11.27 -15.03
CA PRO A 92 -15.60 -11.82 -15.78
C PRO A 92 -16.82 -10.90 -15.74
N ALA A 93 -17.75 -11.12 -16.68
CA ALA A 93 -19.04 -10.44 -16.69
C ALA A 93 -19.77 -10.58 -15.34
N GLY A 94 -20.45 -9.52 -14.90
CA GLY A 94 -21.10 -9.46 -13.59
C GLY A 94 -20.17 -9.09 -12.43
N THR A 95 -18.87 -8.89 -12.69
CA THR A 95 -17.91 -8.45 -11.67
C THR A 95 -17.13 -7.22 -12.12
N THR A 96 -16.55 -6.49 -11.17
CA THR A 96 -15.69 -5.31 -11.38
C THR A 96 -14.37 -5.50 -10.65
N VAL A 97 -13.24 -5.10 -11.27
CA VAL A 97 -11.94 -5.13 -10.60
C VAL A 97 -11.92 -4.16 -9.40
N MET A 98 -11.59 -4.68 -8.22
CA MET A 98 -11.49 -3.92 -6.98
C MET A 98 -10.04 -3.84 -6.45
N GLY A 99 -9.14 -4.65 -6.99
CA GLY A 99 -7.75 -4.73 -6.57
C GLY A 99 -6.98 -5.72 -7.43
N GLY A 100 -5.71 -5.93 -7.09
CA GLY A 100 -4.87 -6.84 -7.85
C GLY A 100 -3.41 -6.77 -7.43
N GLY A 101 -2.56 -7.38 -8.25
CA GLY A 101 -1.13 -7.42 -8.03
C GLY A 101 -0.41 -8.00 -9.25
N TYR A 102 0.84 -8.38 -9.06
CA TYR A 102 1.67 -8.87 -10.15
C TYR A 102 2.68 -9.92 -9.69
N GLN A 103 3.18 -10.67 -10.67
CA GLN A 103 4.35 -11.53 -10.58
C GLN A 103 5.22 -11.31 -11.83
N ALA A 104 6.39 -10.71 -11.68
CA ALA A 104 7.40 -10.70 -12.73
C ALA A 104 8.01 -12.10 -12.83
N THR A 105 7.78 -12.78 -13.95
CA THR A 105 8.25 -14.14 -14.24
C THR A 105 9.63 -14.13 -14.90
N ARG A 106 9.97 -13.06 -15.62
CA ARG A 106 11.33 -12.75 -16.07
C ARG A 106 11.64 -11.30 -15.78
N PHE A 107 12.82 -11.05 -15.22
CA PHE A 107 13.25 -9.74 -14.79
C PHE A 107 14.70 -9.49 -15.23
N SER A 108 14.93 -8.42 -15.99
CA SER A 108 16.22 -8.16 -16.61
C SER A 108 17.16 -7.42 -15.65
N ARG A 109 18.46 -7.75 -15.70
CA ARG A 109 19.51 -7.11 -14.90
C ARG A 109 20.63 -6.59 -15.82
N ALA A 110 21.31 -5.52 -15.43
CA ALA A 110 22.48 -5.04 -16.16
C ALA A 110 23.67 -6.01 -16.02
N ASN A 111 24.67 -5.90 -16.89
CA ASN A 111 25.95 -6.61 -16.73
C ASN A 111 26.70 -5.99 -15.52
N GLY A 112 26.84 -6.73 -14.43
CA GLY A 112 27.26 -6.21 -13.11
C GLY A 112 26.10 -6.15 -12.11
N GLY A 113 24.88 -6.32 -12.63
CA GLY A 113 23.73 -6.86 -11.93
C GLY A 113 22.76 -5.86 -11.31
N SER A 114 23.06 -4.56 -11.38
CA SER A 114 22.12 -3.51 -10.99
C SER A 114 20.77 -3.72 -11.66
N VAL A 115 19.69 -3.43 -10.92
CA VAL A 115 18.32 -3.53 -11.41
C VAL A 115 18.15 -2.57 -12.58
N TYR A 116 17.90 -3.13 -13.76
CA TYR A 116 17.78 -2.38 -15.02
C TYR A 116 16.34 -2.44 -15.57
N ASP A 117 15.47 -3.13 -14.87
CA ASP A 117 14.09 -3.36 -15.24
C ASP A 117 13.16 -2.81 -14.17
N TYR A 118 11.91 -2.56 -14.54
CA TYR A 118 10.96 -1.90 -13.66
C TYR A 118 9.54 -2.23 -14.07
N LEU A 119 8.67 -2.23 -13.06
CA LEU A 119 7.24 -2.39 -13.25
C LEU A 119 6.64 -1.08 -13.78
N THR A 120 6.33 -1.04 -15.07
CA THR A 120 5.80 0.16 -15.73
C THR A 120 4.34 0.40 -15.43
N ALA A 121 3.59 -0.62 -15.03
CA ALA A 121 2.20 -0.48 -14.66
C ALA A 121 1.81 -1.47 -13.56
N ASN A 122 0.92 -1.04 -12.69
CA ASN A 122 0.27 -1.87 -11.68
C ASN A 122 -1.00 -1.15 -11.23
N GLY A 123 -2.14 -1.48 -11.83
CA GLY A 123 -3.41 -0.81 -11.52
C GLY A 123 -4.60 -1.29 -12.34
N PRO A 124 -5.82 -0.86 -11.97
CA PRO A 124 -7.03 -1.18 -12.72
C PRO A 124 -7.11 -0.43 -14.06
N VAL A 125 -7.72 -1.04 -15.07
CA VAL A 125 -7.99 -0.45 -16.38
C VAL A 125 -9.49 -0.44 -16.63
N ALA A 126 -10.09 0.76 -16.68
CA ALA A 126 -11.53 0.93 -16.78
C ALA A 126 -12.12 0.30 -18.05
N ALA A 127 -11.51 0.55 -19.21
CA ALA A 127 -12.01 0.09 -20.51
C ALA A 127 -12.09 -1.44 -20.63
N ASP A 128 -11.23 -2.16 -19.92
CA ASP A 128 -11.12 -3.61 -19.99
C ASP A 128 -11.67 -4.34 -18.76
N ASN A 129 -12.11 -3.59 -17.73
CA ASN A 129 -12.46 -4.14 -16.43
C ASN A 129 -11.39 -5.13 -15.91
N ALA A 130 -10.14 -4.68 -15.91
CA ALA A 130 -8.99 -5.56 -15.71
C ALA A 130 -7.97 -4.98 -14.74
N TRP A 131 -7.14 -5.84 -14.16
CA TRP A 131 -5.87 -5.39 -13.57
C TRP A 131 -4.75 -5.51 -14.59
N HIS A 132 -3.99 -4.45 -14.76
CA HIS A 132 -2.88 -4.37 -15.69
C HIS A 132 -1.54 -4.32 -14.97
N ALA A 133 -0.59 -5.14 -15.43
CA ALA A 133 0.80 -5.11 -15.03
C ALA A 133 1.71 -5.07 -16.26
N GLY A 134 2.80 -4.30 -16.19
CA GLY A 134 3.72 -4.13 -17.31
C GLY A 134 5.18 -4.06 -16.89
N MET A 135 6.07 -4.58 -17.72
CA MET A 135 7.53 -4.52 -17.54
C MET A 135 8.18 -3.59 -18.55
N LEU A 136 9.28 -2.97 -18.13
CA LEU A 136 9.99 -1.97 -18.94
C LEU A 136 10.71 -2.63 -20.11
N ARG A 137 11.40 -3.75 -19.86
CA ARG A 137 12.24 -4.40 -20.85
C ARG A 137 11.45 -5.41 -21.68
N ASP A 138 11.73 -5.45 -22.98
CA ASP A 138 11.07 -6.37 -23.90
C ASP A 138 11.42 -7.85 -23.66
N THR A 139 12.54 -8.10 -22.99
CA THR A 139 12.98 -9.45 -22.57
C THR A 139 12.33 -9.93 -21.28
N SER A 140 11.60 -9.06 -20.59
CA SER A 140 10.98 -9.33 -19.30
C SER A 140 9.50 -9.61 -19.45
N THR A 141 8.96 -10.40 -18.51
CA THR A 141 7.58 -10.85 -18.53
C THR A 141 6.96 -10.75 -17.15
N VAL A 142 5.66 -10.51 -17.12
CA VAL A 142 4.84 -10.35 -15.93
C VAL A 142 3.51 -11.07 -16.13
N VAL A 143 2.95 -11.50 -15.00
CA VAL A 143 1.58 -11.98 -14.86
C VAL A 143 0.84 -10.99 -13.97
N ALA A 144 -0.28 -10.47 -14.45
CA ALA A 144 -1.20 -9.65 -13.67
C ALA A 144 -2.20 -10.53 -12.91
N TYR A 145 -2.64 -10.06 -11.75
CA TYR A 145 -3.72 -10.66 -10.97
C TYR A 145 -4.81 -9.62 -10.73
N ALA A 146 -6.07 -9.97 -10.95
CA ALA A 146 -7.21 -9.13 -10.63
C ALA A 146 -8.06 -9.78 -9.53
N LEU A 147 -8.45 -8.96 -8.56
CA LEU A 147 -9.45 -9.28 -7.55
C LEU A 147 -10.77 -8.64 -7.98
N CYS A 148 -11.76 -9.48 -8.29
CA CYS A 148 -13.00 -9.09 -8.92
C CYS A 148 -14.18 -9.24 -7.94
N ALA A 149 -14.88 -8.14 -7.68
CA ALA A 149 -16.06 -8.11 -6.83
C ALA A 149 -17.35 -8.09 -7.67
N PRO A 150 -18.46 -8.67 -7.20
CA PRO A 150 -19.77 -8.54 -7.82
C PRO A 150 -20.18 -7.08 -8.10
N ASN A 151 -20.83 -6.85 -9.24
CA ASN A 151 -21.25 -5.52 -9.67
C ASN A 151 -22.27 -4.88 -8.72
N GLU A 152 -23.09 -5.67 -8.01
CA GLU A 152 -24.02 -5.14 -7.01
C GLU A 152 -23.33 -4.40 -5.86
N GLN A 153 -22.02 -4.59 -5.65
CA GLN A 153 -21.25 -3.81 -4.67
C GLN A 153 -20.92 -2.39 -5.16
N GLY A 154 -21.20 -2.08 -6.43
CA GLY A 154 -21.15 -0.71 -6.94
C GLY A 154 -19.75 -0.12 -7.12
N TYR A 155 -18.71 -0.95 -7.22
CA TYR A 155 -17.36 -0.49 -7.54
C TYR A 155 -17.29 0.17 -8.92
N ARG A 156 -16.44 1.19 -9.05
CA ARG A 156 -16.16 1.91 -10.29
C ARG A 156 -14.66 2.17 -10.44
N ILE A 157 -14.22 2.36 -11.67
CA ILE A 157 -12.83 2.67 -11.99
C ILE A 157 -12.78 4.07 -12.57
N ALA A 158 -11.89 4.91 -12.05
CA ALA A 158 -11.58 6.21 -12.62
C ALA A 158 -10.15 6.21 -13.19
N THR A 159 -9.93 7.03 -14.21
CA THR A 159 -8.62 7.17 -14.87
C THR A 159 -8.27 8.64 -14.95
N GLY A 160 -7.09 8.99 -14.49
CA GLY A 160 -6.55 10.34 -14.56
C GLY A 160 -6.00 10.66 -15.95
N THR A 161 -5.69 11.92 -16.19
CA THR A 161 -4.99 12.33 -17.40
C THR A 161 -3.49 12.06 -17.27
N SER A 162 -2.85 11.65 -18.37
CA SER A 162 -1.41 11.44 -18.37
C SER A 162 -0.65 12.75 -18.18
N ALA A 163 0.15 12.82 -17.14
CA ALA A 163 0.99 13.98 -16.81
C ALA A 163 2.14 13.55 -15.89
N ARG A 164 2.98 14.49 -15.47
CA ARG A 164 4.03 14.21 -14.46
C ARG A 164 3.39 13.78 -13.12
N GLN A 165 2.30 14.44 -12.75
CA GLN A 165 1.42 14.04 -11.67
C GLN A 165 0.04 13.84 -12.27
N SER A 166 -0.53 12.66 -12.05
CA SER A 166 -1.86 12.30 -12.52
C SER A 166 -2.73 12.00 -11.31
N ASP A 167 -3.95 12.53 -11.33
CA ASP A 167 -4.97 12.30 -10.31
C ASP A 167 -6.18 11.66 -10.97
N ALA A 168 -6.59 10.50 -10.49
CA ALA A 168 -7.79 9.79 -10.91
C ALA A 168 -8.90 10.03 -9.89
N THR A 169 -9.78 10.99 -10.16
CA THR A 169 -10.87 11.38 -9.26
C THR A 169 -12.05 10.44 -9.36
N CYS A 170 -12.51 9.93 -8.22
CA CYS A 170 -13.70 9.10 -8.16
C CYS A 170 -14.97 9.91 -8.42
N PRO A 171 -15.96 9.33 -9.14
CA PRO A 171 -17.22 10.02 -9.42
C PRO A 171 -18.03 10.28 -8.14
N SER A 172 -18.97 11.22 -8.22
CA SER A 172 -19.88 11.55 -7.11
C SER A 172 -20.61 10.32 -6.56
N GLY A 173 -20.79 10.27 -5.24
CA GLY A 173 -21.41 9.13 -4.54
C GLY A 173 -20.49 7.93 -4.36
N THR A 174 -19.21 8.06 -4.74
CA THR A 174 -18.18 7.03 -4.50
C THR A 174 -16.96 7.63 -3.81
N ARG A 175 -16.19 6.78 -3.13
CA ARG A 175 -14.95 7.12 -2.43
C ARG A 175 -13.79 6.31 -2.99
N VAL A 176 -12.62 6.93 -3.15
CA VAL A 176 -11.39 6.20 -3.50
C VAL A 176 -11.01 5.22 -2.38
N ILE A 177 -10.77 3.95 -2.75
CA ILE A 177 -10.39 2.87 -1.82
C ILE A 177 -9.12 2.12 -2.24
N GLY A 178 -8.63 2.38 -3.44
CA GLY A 178 -7.49 1.71 -4.03
C GLY A 178 -7.16 2.34 -5.37
N GLY A 179 -6.13 1.81 -6.03
CA GLY A 179 -5.73 2.33 -7.31
C GLY A 179 -4.36 1.81 -7.72
N GLY A 180 -3.77 2.53 -8.65
CA GLY A 180 -2.51 2.16 -9.24
C GLY A 180 -2.05 3.18 -10.26
N TYR A 181 -1.12 2.76 -11.10
CA TYR A 181 -0.52 3.62 -12.10
C TYR A 181 -0.14 2.88 -13.38
N GLY A 182 0.06 3.66 -14.45
CA GLY A 182 0.73 3.25 -15.68
C GLY A 182 1.70 4.35 -16.14
N ILE A 183 2.98 4.01 -16.24
CA ILE A 183 4.06 4.88 -16.72
C ILE A 183 4.11 4.76 -18.24
N GLN A 184 4.02 5.90 -18.91
CA GLN A 184 4.02 5.97 -20.37
C GLN A 184 5.41 6.29 -20.93
N THR A 185 6.18 7.10 -20.22
CA THR A 185 7.53 7.49 -20.62
C THR A 185 8.46 7.43 -19.42
N PHE A 186 9.62 6.82 -19.63
CA PHE A 186 10.73 6.80 -18.67
C PHE A 186 11.85 7.71 -19.13
N VAL A 187 12.46 8.39 -18.17
CA VAL A 187 13.76 9.03 -18.36
C VAL A 187 14.85 8.07 -17.91
N HIS A 188 15.78 7.78 -18.83
CA HIS A 188 16.96 6.96 -18.56
C HIS A 188 18.18 7.88 -18.47
N ALA A 189 19.15 7.53 -17.63
CA ALA A 189 20.47 8.15 -17.73
C ALA A 189 21.29 7.58 -18.88
N ARG A 190 22.42 8.24 -19.14
CA ARG A 190 23.46 7.71 -20.06
C ARG A 190 23.89 6.32 -19.58
N GLY A 191 23.88 5.35 -20.49
CA GLY A 191 24.15 3.94 -20.15
C GLY A 191 22.91 3.13 -19.76
N GLY A 192 21.74 3.77 -19.71
CA GLY A 192 20.44 3.09 -19.67
C GLY A 192 19.88 2.79 -18.27
N THR A 193 20.60 3.15 -17.21
CA THR A 193 20.10 3.07 -15.83
C THR A 193 18.82 3.88 -15.68
N ILE A 194 17.84 3.31 -14.98
CA ILE A 194 16.55 3.95 -14.70
C ILE A 194 16.74 5.07 -13.69
N TYR A 195 16.37 6.29 -14.05
CA TYR A 195 16.42 7.47 -13.17
C TYR A 195 15.04 7.90 -12.70
N ASP A 196 13.99 7.40 -13.35
CA ASP A 196 12.62 7.83 -13.13
C ASP A 196 11.75 6.68 -12.62
N TYR A 197 10.85 7.01 -11.70
CA TYR A 197 10.04 6.06 -10.95
C TYR A 197 8.87 6.78 -10.30
N ALA A 198 7.88 6.01 -9.84
CA ALA A 198 6.73 6.55 -9.13
C ALA A 198 7.15 7.04 -7.73
N THR A 199 7.08 8.35 -7.52
CA THR A 199 7.29 9.01 -6.21
C THR A 199 6.02 9.11 -5.38
N ALA A 200 4.85 8.93 -5.99
CA ALA A 200 3.60 8.80 -5.29
C ALA A 200 2.74 7.73 -5.96
N ASN A 201 2.04 6.96 -5.15
CA ASN A 201 1.02 6.02 -5.56
C ASN A 201 0.10 5.80 -4.35
N GLY A 202 -0.99 6.54 -4.24
CA GLY A 202 -1.86 6.47 -3.07
C GLY A 202 -3.08 7.40 -3.12
N PRO A 203 -3.99 7.28 -2.14
CA PRO A 203 -5.21 8.08 -2.09
C PRO A 203 -4.95 9.53 -1.64
N VAL A 204 -5.71 10.47 -2.18
CA VAL A 204 -5.70 11.89 -1.81
C VAL A 204 -7.05 12.26 -1.22
N ALA A 205 -7.07 12.48 0.09
CA ALA A 205 -8.31 12.62 0.85
C ALA A 205 -9.16 13.84 0.45
N ALA A 206 -8.51 14.98 0.21
CA ALA A 206 -9.18 16.23 -0.15
C ALA A 206 -9.88 16.14 -1.52
N ASP A 207 -9.29 15.35 -2.43
CA ASP A 207 -9.68 15.36 -3.85
C ASP A 207 -10.49 14.12 -4.24
N ASN A 208 -10.76 13.22 -3.28
CA ASN A 208 -11.39 11.92 -3.53
C ASN A 208 -10.76 11.18 -4.73
N ALA A 209 -9.43 11.19 -4.78
CA ALA A 209 -8.68 10.76 -5.96
C ALA A 209 -7.56 9.79 -5.59
N TRP A 210 -7.09 9.04 -6.58
CA TRP A 210 -5.82 8.33 -6.50
C TRP A 210 -4.74 9.11 -7.24
N ARG A 211 -3.62 9.39 -6.58
CA ARG A 211 -2.50 10.14 -7.16
C ARG A 211 -1.36 9.21 -7.53
N ALA A 212 -0.83 9.43 -8.73
CA ALA A 212 0.44 8.87 -9.18
C ALA A 212 1.36 9.99 -9.66
N ARG A 213 2.66 9.95 -9.31
CA ARG A 213 3.61 11.02 -9.66
C ARG A 213 4.97 10.50 -10.05
N MET A 214 5.52 10.93 -11.18
CA MET A 214 6.90 10.64 -11.60
C MET A 214 7.90 11.55 -10.88
N HIS A 215 9.12 11.04 -10.70
CA HIS A 215 10.22 11.79 -10.11
C HIS A 215 10.68 12.92 -11.05
N HIS A 216 11.10 12.55 -12.27
CA HIS A 216 11.65 13.49 -13.23
C HIS A 216 10.57 14.24 -14.03
N GLY A 217 10.89 15.48 -14.40
CA GLY A 217 9.94 16.41 -15.02
C GLY A 217 9.36 15.98 -16.38
N ASN A 218 10.07 15.11 -17.10
CA ASN A 218 9.68 14.66 -18.45
C ASN A 218 8.97 13.29 -18.44
N GLY A 219 8.93 12.60 -17.30
CA GLY A 219 8.20 11.35 -17.15
C GLY A 219 6.69 11.60 -17.15
N ARG A 220 5.94 10.71 -17.80
CA ARG A 220 4.47 10.75 -17.83
C ARG A 220 3.91 9.50 -17.18
N ILE A 221 2.98 9.70 -16.27
CA ILE A 221 2.26 8.65 -15.54
C ILE A 221 0.76 8.92 -15.65
N THR A 222 -0.01 7.84 -15.66
CA THR A 222 -1.46 7.85 -15.55
C THR A 222 -1.84 7.21 -14.23
N ALA A 223 -2.60 7.90 -13.40
CA ALA A 223 -3.21 7.33 -12.21
C ALA A 223 -4.51 6.62 -12.57
N THR A 224 -4.83 5.59 -11.81
CA THR A 224 -6.09 4.87 -11.91
C THR A 224 -6.62 4.63 -10.50
N ALA A 225 -7.91 4.85 -10.26
CA ALA A 225 -8.53 4.70 -8.95
C ALA A 225 -9.59 3.60 -8.97
N VAL A 226 -9.68 2.85 -7.88
CA VAL A 226 -10.84 2.02 -7.53
C VAL A 226 -11.71 2.83 -6.58
N CYS A 227 -12.98 2.97 -6.94
CA CYS A 227 -13.96 3.79 -6.26
C CYS A 227 -15.08 2.90 -5.72
N ALA A 228 -15.38 2.98 -4.44
CA ALA A 228 -16.46 2.24 -3.78
C ALA A 228 -17.62 3.16 -3.39
N PRO A 229 -18.86 2.69 -3.26
CA PRO A 229 -19.97 3.54 -2.78
C PRO A 229 -19.66 4.21 -1.43
N GLU A 230 -20.03 5.50 -1.30
CA GLU A 230 -19.83 6.25 -0.04
C GLU A 230 -20.62 5.66 1.14
N SER A 231 -21.73 4.97 0.85
CA SER A 231 -22.55 4.27 1.86
C SER A 231 -21.78 3.22 2.65
N LEU A 232 -20.65 2.73 2.13
CA LEU A 232 -19.76 1.79 2.82
C LEU A 232 -18.83 2.46 3.85
N GLY A 233 -18.82 3.80 3.95
CA GLY A 233 -18.22 4.53 5.05
C GLY A 233 -16.68 4.58 5.08
N TYR A 234 -16.02 4.37 3.93
CA TYR A 234 -14.55 4.44 3.85
C TYR A 234 -13.99 5.82 4.18
N ARG A 235 -12.83 5.85 4.83
CA ARG A 235 -12.08 7.06 5.21
C ARG A 235 -10.63 6.96 4.78
N ILE A 236 -9.96 8.09 4.70
CA ILE A 236 -8.53 8.16 4.43
C ILE A 236 -7.84 8.75 5.65
N ALA A 237 -6.75 8.11 6.08
CA ALA A 237 -5.84 8.64 7.09
C ALA A 237 -4.48 8.96 6.44
N THR A 238 -3.79 9.94 7.00
CA THR A 238 -2.49 10.42 6.50
C THR A 238 -1.48 10.37 7.63
N GLY A 239 -0.33 9.73 7.37
CA GLY A 239 0.78 9.67 8.31
C GLY A 239 1.64 10.94 8.27
N PRO A 240 2.57 11.10 9.22
CA PRO A 240 3.53 12.21 9.20
C PRO A 240 4.56 12.04 8.08
N SER A 241 5.22 13.12 7.66
CA SER A 241 6.40 13.04 6.80
C SER A 241 7.63 12.59 7.61
N ALA A 242 8.12 11.38 7.36
CA ALA A 242 9.22 10.77 8.12
C ALA A 242 9.95 9.70 7.30
N HIS A 243 11.10 9.19 7.77
CA HIS A 243 11.77 8.04 7.15
C HIS A 243 10.85 6.79 7.14
N GLN A 244 10.18 6.55 8.26
CA GLN A 244 9.07 5.61 8.40
C GLN A 244 7.83 6.40 8.77
N SER A 245 6.79 6.30 7.95
CA SER A 245 5.50 6.95 8.16
C SER A 245 4.43 5.88 8.35
N ASP A 246 3.60 6.08 9.37
CA ASP A 246 2.45 5.23 9.68
C ASP A 246 1.18 6.08 9.64
N ALA A 247 0.25 5.70 8.77
CA ALA A 247 -1.07 6.31 8.66
C ALA A 247 -2.08 5.46 9.42
N THR A 248 -2.36 5.83 10.67
CA THR A 248 -3.26 5.08 11.55
C THR A 248 -4.72 5.37 11.25
N CYS A 249 -5.51 4.32 11.09
CA CYS A 249 -6.95 4.42 10.92
C CYS A 249 -7.65 4.80 12.24
N PRO A 250 -8.67 5.66 12.21
CA PRO A 250 -9.39 6.07 13.41
C PRO A 250 -10.15 4.90 14.05
N SER A 251 -10.47 5.03 15.34
CA SER A 251 -11.27 4.03 16.08
C SER A 251 -12.58 3.69 15.38
N GLY A 252 -12.98 2.41 15.45
CA GLY A 252 -14.15 1.88 14.74
C GLY A 252 -13.93 1.65 13.23
N THR A 253 -12.70 1.86 12.74
CA THR A 253 -12.30 1.53 11.38
C THR A 253 -11.05 0.66 11.37
N ARG A 254 -10.78 0.00 10.24
CA ARG A 254 -9.64 -0.87 10.01
C ARG A 254 -8.94 -0.52 8.71
N VAL A 255 -7.61 -0.56 8.72
CA VAL A 255 -6.81 -0.42 7.49
C VAL A 255 -7.14 -1.55 6.50
N ILE A 256 -7.43 -1.20 5.25
CA ILE A 256 -7.73 -2.17 4.17
C ILE A 256 -6.90 -1.95 2.90
N GLY A 257 -6.10 -0.90 2.88
CA GLY A 257 -5.35 -0.48 1.72
C GLY A 257 -4.62 0.80 2.02
N GLY A 258 -3.87 1.28 1.04
CA GLY A 258 -3.12 2.50 1.20
C GLY A 258 -2.07 2.69 0.12
N GLY A 259 -1.20 3.64 0.36
CA GLY A 259 -0.15 4.02 -0.56
C GLY A 259 0.84 4.95 0.09
N TYR A 260 1.57 5.68 -0.74
CA TYR A 260 2.66 6.53 -0.28
C TYR A 260 2.81 7.79 -1.13
N GLY A 261 3.44 8.79 -0.54
CA GLY A 261 3.96 9.98 -1.21
C GLY A 261 5.36 10.32 -0.71
N ILE A 262 6.37 10.07 -1.52
CA ILE A 262 7.77 10.34 -1.20
C ILE A 262 8.04 11.84 -1.38
N GLN A 263 8.64 12.43 -0.36
CA GLN A 263 8.95 13.87 -0.29
C GLN A 263 10.41 14.13 -0.66
N THR A 264 11.33 13.32 -0.15
CA THR A 264 12.77 13.48 -0.40
C THR A 264 13.45 12.13 -0.64
N PHE A 265 14.54 12.19 -1.44
CA PHE A 265 15.37 11.03 -1.78
C PHE A 265 16.83 11.28 -1.49
N VAL A 266 17.53 10.19 -1.23
CA VAL A 266 18.99 10.15 -1.30
C VAL A 266 19.42 9.64 -2.67
N HIS A 267 20.29 10.42 -3.32
CA HIS A 267 20.91 10.04 -4.59
C HIS A 267 22.38 9.66 -4.34
N ALA A 268 22.87 8.67 -5.08
CA ALA A 268 24.29 8.35 -5.12
C ALA A 268 25.06 9.45 -5.87
N ARG A 269 26.39 9.47 -5.72
CA ARG A 269 27.25 10.30 -6.58
C ARG A 269 27.03 9.89 -8.03
N GLY A 270 26.58 10.83 -8.88
CA GLY A 270 26.26 10.58 -10.29
C GLY A 270 24.77 10.64 -10.62
N GLY A 271 23.88 10.69 -9.61
CA GLY A 271 22.43 10.87 -9.79
C GLY A 271 21.61 9.58 -9.78
N THR A 272 22.24 8.41 -9.68
CA THR A 272 21.53 7.13 -9.53
C THR A 272 20.75 7.09 -8.22
N LEU A 273 19.55 6.51 -8.27
CA LEU A 273 18.74 6.25 -7.09
C LEU A 273 19.47 5.37 -6.08
N TYR A 274 19.64 5.90 -4.88
CA TYR A 274 20.25 5.20 -3.77
C TYR A 274 19.23 4.86 -2.68
N ASP A 275 18.01 5.38 -2.80
CA ASP A 275 16.93 5.24 -1.85
C ASP A 275 15.68 4.66 -2.53
N SER A 276 14.87 3.91 -1.79
CA SER A 276 13.68 3.22 -2.30
C SER A 276 12.69 2.91 -1.19
N LEU A 277 11.44 2.62 -1.54
CA LEU A 277 10.48 2.13 -0.57
C LEU A 277 10.82 0.71 -0.11
N THR A 278 11.08 0.58 1.18
CA THR A 278 11.31 -0.68 1.87
C THR A 278 10.06 -1.24 2.51
N ALA A 279 9.00 -0.46 2.66
CA ALA A 279 7.70 -0.96 3.09
C ALA A 279 6.58 -0.19 2.41
N ASN A 280 5.52 -0.90 2.03
CA ASN A 280 4.25 -0.36 1.58
C ASN A 280 3.17 -1.42 1.88
N GLY A 281 2.51 -1.32 3.03
CA GLY A 281 1.54 -2.33 3.43
C GLY A 281 0.89 -2.10 4.79
N PRO A 282 -0.12 -2.91 5.15
CA PRO A 282 -0.83 -2.78 6.42
C PRO A 282 0.01 -3.30 7.60
N VAL A 283 -0.14 -2.66 8.76
CA VAL A 283 0.46 -3.05 10.03
C VAL A 283 -0.66 -3.42 11.01
N ALA A 284 -0.85 -4.71 11.22
CA ALA A 284 -1.98 -5.25 11.99
C ALA A 284 -2.04 -4.69 13.43
N ALA A 285 -0.91 -4.67 14.13
CA ALA A 285 -0.83 -4.25 15.53
C ALA A 285 -1.22 -2.77 15.73
N ASP A 286 -0.95 -1.94 14.72
CA ASP A 286 -1.06 -0.48 14.82
C ASP A 286 -2.30 0.06 14.08
N ASN A 287 -3.10 -0.82 13.47
CA ASN A 287 -4.22 -0.45 12.59
C ASN A 287 -3.83 0.63 11.56
N ALA A 288 -2.65 0.48 10.95
CA ALA A 288 -2.04 1.53 10.15
C ALA A 288 -1.57 1.02 8.79
N TRP A 289 -1.42 1.92 7.83
CA TRP A 289 -0.63 1.68 6.62
C TRP A 289 0.77 2.23 6.81
N ARG A 290 1.80 1.42 6.57
CA ARG A 290 3.21 1.82 6.71
C ARG A 290 3.84 2.05 5.34
N ALA A 291 4.52 3.18 5.22
CA ALA A 291 5.48 3.46 4.16
C ALA A 291 6.85 3.74 4.78
N ARG A 292 7.93 3.18 4.23
CA ARG A 292 9.28 3.36 4.78
C ARG A 292 10.31 3.50 3.66
N MET A 293 11.21 4.47 3.79
CA MET A 293 12.36 4.63 2.89
C MET A 293 13.50 3.66 3.26
N LEU A 294 14.54 3.55 2.43
CA LEU A 294 15.70 2.72 2.73
C LEU A 294 16.72 3.48 3.55
N HIS A 295 16.87 4.77 3.27
CA HIS A 295 17.79 5.65 3.96
C HIS A 295 17.07 6.56 4.96
N ASP A 296 17.69 6.75 6.12
CA ASP A 296 17.13 7.55 7.22
C ASP A 296 16.95 9.04 6.88
N SER A 297 17.59 9.54 5.83
CA SER A 297 17.41 10.91 5.33
C SER A 297 16.31 11.04 4.28
N GLY A 298 15.81 9.92 3.73
CA GLY A 298 14.60 9.89 2.92
C GLY A 298 13.37 10.25 3.75
N ARG A 299 12.36 10.85 3.11
CA ARG A 299 11.09 11.20 3.77
C ARG A 299 9.93 10.74 2.92
N VAL A 300 8.99 10.05 3.54
CA VAL A 300 7.76 9.53 2.94
C VAL A 300 6.57 9.87 3.82
N ILE A 301 5.41 10.01 3.18
CA ILE A 301 4.10 10.09 3.82
C ILE A 301 3.35 8.81 3.49
N ALA A 302 2.92 8.07 4.51
CA ALA A 302 1.99 6.97 4.35
C ALA A 302 0.56 7.48 4.23
N LEU A 303 -0.25 6.75 3.46
CA LEU A 303 -1.65 7.06 3.22
C LEU A 303 -2.43 5.77 3.43
N ALA A 304 -3.42 5.76 4.34
CA ALA A 304 -4.22 4.58 4.62
C ALA A 304 -5.66 4.76 4.13
N VAL A 305 -6.22 3.68 3.60
CA VAL A 305 -7.66 3.53 3.36
C VAL A 305 -8.24 2.73 4.53
N CYS A 306 -9.23 3.30 5.18
CA CYS A 306 -9.84 2.80 6.40
C CYS A 306 -11.30 2.41 6.14
N ALA A 307 -11.66 1.17 6.44
CA ALA A 307 -13.01 0.64 6.31
C ALA A 307 -13.68 0.52 7.69
N PRO A 308 -15.00 0.68 7.83
CA PRO A 308 -15.68 0.35 9.08
C PRO A 308 -15.41 -1.09 9.51
N GLU A 309 -15.22 -1.33 10.81
CA GLU A 309 -14.96 -2.69 11.33
C GLU A 309 -16.13 -3.65 11.08
N SER A 310 -17.35 -3.14 10.93
CA SER A 310 -18.54 -3.91 10.56
C SER A 310 -18.41 -4.62 9.20
N LEU A 311 -17.53 -4.16 8.31
CA LEU A 311 -17.24 -4.83 7.04
C LEU A 311 -16.41 -6.11 7.21
N GLY A 312 -15.84 -6.36 8.41
CA GLY A 312 -15.25 -7.65 8.77
C GLY A 312 -13.84 -7.92 8.23
N TYR A 313 -13.14 -6.92 7.71
CA TYR A 313 -11.78 -7.08 7.21
C TYR A 313 -10.79 -7.52 8.31
N ARG A 314 -9.82 -8.33 7.91
CA ARG A 314 -8.72 -8.82 8.77
C ARG A 314 -7.38 -8.60 8.10
N ILE A 315 -6.33 -8.44 8.89
CA ILE A 315 -4.94 -8.40 8.39
C ILE A 315 -4.24 -9.69 8.78
N ALA A 316 -3.47 -10.24 7.83
CA ALA A 316 -2.57 -11.35 8.09
C ALA A 316 -1.14 -10.96 7.74
N THR A 317 -0.18 -11.54 8.47
CA THR A 317 1.26 -11.26 8.33
C THR A 317 1.99 -12.57 8.08
N GLY A 318 2.83 -12.59 7.04
CA GLY A 318 3.68 -13.72 6.71
C GLY A 318 4.98 -13.72 7.52
N PRO A 319 5.76 -14.82 7.49
CA PRO A 319 7.08 -14.86 8.07
C PRO A 319 8.07 -13.98 7.30
N SER A 320 9.16 -13.56 7.95
CA SER A 320 10.30 -12.95 7.23
C SER A 320 11.06 -14.02 6.45
N ALA A 321 10.99 -13.97 5.13
CA ALA A 321 11.60 -14.95 4.22
C ALA A 321 11.95 -14.28 2.88
N ARG A 322 12.73 -14.95 2.02
CA ARG A 322 12.91 -14.49 0.63
C ARG A 322 11.58 -14.50 -0.12
N ASP A 323 10.82 -15.57 0.08
CA ASP A 323 9.49 -15.79 -0.43
C ASP A 323 8.53 -15.90 0.75
N SER A 324 7.80 -14.82 1.00
CA SER A 324 6.90 -14.71 2.14
C SER A 324 5.45 -14.79 1.68
N GLN A 325 4.61 -15.47 2.47
CA GLN A 325 3.18 -15.55 2.24
C GLN A 325 2.41 -15.24 3.52
N ALA A 326 1.44 -14.34 3.41
CA ALA A 326 0.50 -14.01 4.47
C ALA A 326 -0.85 -14.70 4.19
N ALA A 327 -1.11 -15.81 4.87
CA ALA A 327 -2.34 -16.57 4.69
C ALA A 327 -3.52 -15.90 5.39
N CYS A 328 -4.63 -15.75 4.65
CA CYS A 328 -5.87 -15.26 5.21
C CYS A 328 -6.50 -16.30 6.15
N PRO A 329 -7.09 -15.87 7.29
CA PRO A 329 -7.82 -16.77 8.18
C PRO A 329 -8.96 -17.51 7.46
N ALA A 330 -9.38 -18.66 8.03
CA ALA A 330 -10.56 -19.37 7.55
C ALA A 330 -11.80 -18.46 7.47
N GLY A 331 -12.62 -18.65 6.44
CA GLY A 331 -13.78 -17.79 6.16
C GLY A 331 -13.44 -16.42 5.56
N THR A 332 -12.18 -16.20 5.15
CA THR A 332 -11.76 -14.97 4.48
C THR A 332 -10.91 -15.25 3.25
N ARG A 333 -10.82 -14.27 2.34
CA ARG A 333 -9.97 -14.29 1.14
C ARG A 333 -9.25 -12.95 0.98
N VAL A 334 -8.15 -12.97 0.26
CA VAL A 334 -7.37 -11.78 -0.06
C VAL A 334 -8.22 -10.75 -0.82
N ALA A 335 -8.26 -9.53 -0.31
CA ALA A 335 -8.81 -8.34 -0.95
C ALA A 335 -7.72 -7.33 -1.36
N GLY A 336 -6.49 -7.54 -0.89
CA GLY A 336 -5.32 -6.73 -1.20
C GLY A 336 -4.13 -7.12 -0.33
N GLY A 337 -3.06 -6.36 -0.41
CA GLY A 337 -1.89 -6.59 0.42
C GLY A 337 -0.75 -5.64 0.14
N GLY A 338 0.40 -5.98 0.68
CA GLY A 338 1.61 -5.20 0.59
C GLY A 338 2.82 -5.96 1.13
N TYR A 339 3.88 -5.22 1.41
CA TYR A 339 5.14 -5.80 1.81
C TYR A 339 5.91 -4.94 2.81
N GLY A 340 6.79 -5.58 3.57
CA GLY A 340 7.86 -4.94 4.33
C GLY A 340 9.18 -5.68 4.13
N VAL A 341 10.14 -5.05 3.45
CA VAL A 341 11.50 -5.57 3.26
C VAL A 341 12.30 -5.39 4.55
N GLN A 342 12.86 -6.49 5.03
CA GLN A 342 13.69 -6.55 6.23
C GLN A 342 15.17 -6.46 5.89
N TRP A 343 15.56 -6.97 4.73
CA TRP A 343 16.96 -6.99 4.30
C TRP A 343 17.07 -6.86 2.79
N PHE A 344 17.98 -5.98 2.34
CA PHE A 344 18.36 -5.80 0.94
C PHE A 344 19.75 -6.30 0.69
N VAL A 345 19.96 -6.74 -0.55
CA VAL A 345 21.30 -6.93 -1.11
C VAL A 345 21.70 -5.65 -1.83
N ARG A 346 22.91 -5.17 -1.57
CA ARG A 346 23.51 -4.02 -2.25
C ARG A 346 24.59 -4.52 -3.21
N ALA A 347 24.70 -3.88 -4.37
CA ALA A 347 25.83 -4.08 -5.27
C ALA A 347 27.10 -3.43 -4.70
N ASN A 348 28.26 -3.73 -5.30
CA ASN A 348 29.48 -2.97 -5.06
C ASN A 348 29.23 -1.48 -5.38
N GLY A 349 29.45 -0.60 -4.41
CA GLY A 349 29.13 0.84 -4.53
C GLY A 349 27.78 1.25 -3.91
N GLY A 350 27.04 0.31 -3.33
CA GLY A 350 25.88 0.58 -2.46
C GLY A 350 24.53 0.69 -3.16
N GLU A 351 24.49 0.56 -4.49
CA GLU A 351 23.27 0.53 -5.29
C GLU A 351 22.32 -0.60 -4.86
N ILE A 352 21.02 -0.33 -4.90
CA ILE A 352 19.99 -1.30 -4.56
C ILE A 352 19.95 -2.37 -5.65
N TYR A 353 20.17 -3.62 -5.25
CA TYR A 353 20.27 -4.77 -6.16
C TYR A 353 19.10 -5.73 -6.02
N ASP A 354 18.17 -5.44 -5.11
CA ASP A 354 17.11 -6.34 -4.71
C ASP A 354 15.76 -5.62 -4.74
N TYR A 355 14.73 -6.32 -5.20
CA TYR A 355 13.41 -5.75 -5.49
C TYR A 355 12.33 -6.83 -5.31
N PRO A 356 11.15 -6.49 -4.77
CA PRO A 356 10.01 -7.40 -4.78
C PRO A 356 9.56 -7.69 -6.22
N VAL A 357 9.81 -8.88 -6.73
CA VAL A 357 9.38 -9.29 -8.09
C VAL A 357 8.01 -9.95 -8.10
N ILE A 358 7.50 -10.32 -6.93
CA ILE A 358 6.12 -10.75 -6.74
C ILE A 358 5.53 -9.87 -5.65
N ASN A 359 4.35 -9.34 -5.89
CA ASN A 359 3.53 -8.66 -4.90
C ASN A 359 2.07 -8.80 -5.34
N GLY A 360 1.42 -9.89 -4.90
CA GLY A 360 0.11 -10.25 -5.38
C GLY A 360 -0.52 -11.44 -4.65
N PRO A 361 -1.79 -11.75 -4.95
CA PRO A 361 -2.50 -12.89 -4.38
C PRO A 361 -1.91 -14.23 -4.88
N THR A 362 -1.97 -15.26 -4.04
CA THR A 362 -1.72 -16.65 -4.43
C THR A 362 -2.93 -17.25 -5.17
N PRO A 363 -2.77 -18.36 -5.92
CA PRO A 363 -3.90 -19.07 -6.51
C PRO A 363 -5.02 -19.33 -5.51
N GLY A 364 -6.25 -19.01 -5.90
CA GLY A 364 -7.43 -19.10 -5.03
C GLY A 364 -7.57 -17.98 -3.99
N ALA A 365 -6.75 -16.93 -4.04
CA ALA A 365 -6.80 -15.78 -3.14
C ALA A 365 -6.79 -16.17 -1.64
N THR A 366 -6.05 -17.22 -1.28
CA THR A 366 -5.92 -17.67 0.12
C THR A 366 -4.82 -16.93 0.87
N ALA A 367 -3.82 -16.38 0.16
CA ALA A 367 -2.71 -15.68 0.77
C ALA A 367 -2.20 -14.55 -0.13
N TRP A 368 -1.54 -13.56 0.45
CA TRP A 368 -0.74 -12.58 -0.29
C TRP A 368 0.71 -13.03 -0.31
N ARG A 369 1.35 -13.06 -1.48
CA ARG A 369 2.73 -13.49 -1.67
C ARG A 369 3.62 -12.32 -2.06
N VAL A 370 4.81 -12.29 -1.47
CA VAL A 370 5.87 -11.36 -1.83
C VAL A 370 7.18 -12.13 -1.97
N HIS A 371 7.89 -11.93 -3.08
CA HIS A 371 9.15 -12.60 -3.36
C HIS A 371 10.24 -11.60 -3.73
N MET A 372 11.39 -11.69 -3.07
CA MET A 372 12.57 -10.87 -3.36
C MET A 372 13.39 -11.47 -4.51
N LEU A 373 13.86 -10.59 -5.40
CA LEU A 373 14.68 -10.94 -6.56
C LEU A 373 15.95 -11.72 -6.18
N HIS A 374 16.62 -11.34 -5.09
CA HIS A 374 17.87 -11.95 -4.65
C HIS A 374 17.70 -12.95 -3.51
N ASP A 375 18.52 -14.00 -3.50
CA ASP A 375 18.44 -15.14 -2.57
C ASP A 375 18.63 -14.76 -1.10
N SER A 376 19.44 -13.74 -0.86
CA SER A 376 19.72 -13.18 0.46
C SER A 376 18.72 -12.10 0.90
N GLY A 377 17.83 -11.65 0.01
CA GLY A 377 16.75 -10.73 0.35
C GLY A 377 15.78 -11.34 1.37
N ARG A 378 15.19 -10.49 2.22
CA ARG A 378 14.16 -10.90 3.18
C ARG A 378 13.01 -9.91 3.18
N VAL A 379 11.80 -10.43 3.07
CA VAL A 379 10.55 -9.67 3.03
C VAL A 379 9.50 -10.32 3.92
N ILE A 380 8.56 -9.50 4.35
CA ILE A 380 7.34 -9.91 5.03
C ILE A 380 6.17 -9.58 4.09
N ALA A 381 5.39 -10.59 3.73
CA ALA A 381 4.12 -10.41 3.05
C ALA A 381 3.06 -9.96 4.04
N LEU A 382 2.16 -9.09 3.59
CA LEU A 382 1.07 -8.53 4.39
C LEU A 382 -0.21 -8.64 3.58
N ALA A 383 -1.23 -9.31 4.10
CA ALA A 383 -2.50 -9.52 3.41
C ALA A 383 -3.64 -8.75 4.09
N VAL A 384 -4.50 -8.17 3.27
CA VAL A 384 -5.83 -7.69 3.67
C VAL A 384 -6.83 -8.76 3.26
N CYS A 385 -7.64 -9.23 4.20
CA CYS A 385 -8.55 -10.36 4.04
C CYS A 385 -10.00 -9.91 4.23
N ALA A 386 -10.84 -10.09 3.22
CA ALA A 386 -12.28 -9.86 3.25
C ALA A 386 -13.04 -11.15 3.60
N PRO A 387 -14.17 -11.07 4.32
CA PRO A 387 -15.00 -12.24 4.63
C PRO A 387 -15.66 -12.81 3.37
N THR A 388 -15.90 -14.12 3.34
CA THR A 388 -16.47 -14.81 2.16
C THR A 388 -18.00 -14.74 2.04
N GLY A 389 -18.69 -14.15 3.01
CA GLY A 389 -20.14 -14.26 3.18
C GLY A 389 -20.50 -15.11 4.39
#